data_AF-D6TCB5-F1
#
_entry.id   AF-D6TCB5-F1
#
_cell.length_a   1.000
_cell.length_b   1.000
_cell.length_c   1.000
_cell.angle_alpha   90.00
_cell.angle_beta   90.00
_cell.angle_gamma   90.00
#
_symmetry.space_group_name_H-M   'P 1'
#
loop_
_entity.id
_entity.type
_entity.pdbx_description
1 polymer ?
#
loop_
_entity_poly.entity_id
_entity_poly.type
_entity_poly.pdbx_seq_one_letter_code
_entity_poly.pdbx_strand_id
1 'polypeptide(L)'
;MCGRVNPQEVFLGLTQLLPEQDREAIKQASLSVGEALADMAASWSEATPEERRDIVVGLLMMEGLVYDLEHQVIVGLIPRPSVLPVLALGLQQTGKWEQREEGLW
;
A
#
# COMPACT_ATOMS: atom_id res chain seq x y z
N MET A 1 -21.54 19.99 16.94
CA MET A 1 -20.20 20.37 16.44
C MET A 1 -19.36 19.11 16.41
N CYS A 2 -19.14 18.50 15.25
CA CYS A 2 -18.30 17.31 15.12
C CYS A 2 -16.86 17.79 14.90
N GLY A 3 -15.99 17.62 15.90
CA GLY A 3 -14.58 17.99 15.79
C GLY A 3 -13.93 17.18 14.68
N ARG A 4 -13.20 17.85 13.78
CA ARG A 4 -12.33 17.19 12.79
C ARG A 4 -11.22 16.50 13.57
N VAL A 5 -11.36 15.19 13.76
CA VAL A 5 -10.31 14.37 14.33
C VAL A 5 -9.24 14.22 13.26
N ASN A 6 -8.03 14.73 13.53
CA ASN A 6 -6.91 14.63 12.61
C ASN A 6 -6.37 13.18 12.62
N PRO A 7 -6.38 12.45 11.49
CA PRO A 7 -5.93 11.04 11.45
C PRO A 7 -4.48 10.85 11.94
N GLN A 8 -3.62 11.86 11.75
CA GLN A 8 -2.23 11.82 12.20
C GLN A 8 -2.10 11.93 13.72
N GLU A 9 -2.98 12.71 14.38
CA GLU A 9 -3.04 12.82 15.84
C GLU A 9 -3.60 11.55 16.49
N VAL A 10 -4.54 10.87 15.82
CA VAL A 10 -5.08 9.58 16.29
C VAL A 10 -4.00 8.50 16.26
N PHE A 11 -3.20 8.45 15.21
CA PHE A 11 -2.10 7.49 15.10
C PHE A 11 -1.00 7.73 16.14
N LEU A 12 -0.63 9.00 16.38
CA LEU A 12 0.31 9.40 17.44
C LEU A 12 -0.23 9.12 18.84
N GLY A 13 -1.52 9.34 19.08
CA GLY A 13 -2.17 9.04 20.36
C GLY A 13 -2.31 7.54 20.63
N LEU A 14 -2.60 6.74 19.61
CA LEU A 14 -2.70 5.28 19.73
C LEU A 14 -1.34 4.62 19.97
N THR A 15 -0.30 5.09 19.28
CA THR A 15 1.07 4.61 19.55
C THR A 15 1.53 5.00 20.95
N GLN A 16 1.10 6.14 21.49
CA GLN A 16 1.43 6.56 22.86
C GLN A 16 0.81 5.68 23.96
N LEU A 17 -0.24 4.92 23.65
CA LEU A 17 -0.94 4.03 24.58
C LEU A 17 -0.41 2.59 24.57
N LEU A 18 0.49 2.25 23.64
CA LEU A 18 1.08 0.92 23.54
C LEU A 18 2.30 0.77 24.46
N PRO A 19 2.47 -0.39 25.12
CA PRO A 19 3.70 -0.75 25.81
C PRO A 19 4.93 -0.55 24.92
N GLU A 20 6.05 -0.08 25.48
CA GLU A 20 7.30 0.15 24.71
C GLU A 20 7.75 -1.09 23.92
N GLN A 21 7.48 -2.29 24.43
CA GLN A 21 7.76 -3.55 23.74
C GLN A 21 6.94 -3.73 22.46
N ASP A 22 5.67 -3.30 22.46
CA ASP A 22 4.80 -3.33 21.28
C ASP A 22 5.19 -2.25 20.27
N ARG A 23 5.69 -1.10 20.72
CA ARG A 23 6.19 -0.04 19.83
C ARG A 23 7.45 -0.47 19.09
N GLU A 24 8.41 -1.07 19.79
CA GLU A 24 9.64 -1.54 19.16
C GLU A 24 9.33 -2.70 18.19
N ALA A 25 8.39 -3.59 18.54
CA ALA A 25 7.91 -4.63 17.62
C ALA A 25 7.27 -4.05 16.35
N ILE A 26 6.40 -3.04 16.49
CA ILE A 26 5.77 -2.34 15.35
C ILE A 26 6.83 -1.63 14.49
N LYS A 27 7.82 -1.00 15.11
CA LYS A 27 8.90 -0.30 14.41
C LYS A 27 9.79 -1.27 13.63
N GLN A 28 10.22 -2.37 14.23
CA GLN A 28 11.01 -3.41 13.58
C GLN A 28 10.23 -4.06 12.43
N ALA A 29 8.94 -4.36 12.63
CA ALA A 29 8.08 -4.85 11.57
C ALA A 29 7.97 -3.85 10.41
N SER A 30 7.86 -2.55 10.70
CA SER A 30 7.78 -1.49 9.68
C SER A 30 9.08 -1.35 8.88
N LEU A 31 10.24 -1.47 9.55
CA LEU A 31 11.55 -1.45 8.89
C LEU A 31 11.75 -2.68 8.00
N SER A 32 11.43 -3.87 8.50
CA SER A 32 11.53 -5.13 7.75
C SER A 32 10.62 -5.14 6.52
N VAL A 33 9.40 -4.61 6.63
CA VAL A 33 8.49 -4.44 5.48
C VAL A 33 9.07 -3.43 4.48
N GLY A 34 9.68 -2.35 4.95
CA GLY A 34 10.35 -1.37 4.10
C GLY A 34 11.53 -1.94 3.32
N GLU A 35 12.38 -2.75 3.98
CA GLU A 35 13.50 -3.46 3.35
C GLU A 35 13.01 -4.47 2.30
N ALA A 36 12.00 -5.27 2.64
CA ALA A 36 11.43 -6.23 1.70
C ALA A 36 10.86 -5.55 0.44
N LEU A 37 10.21 -4.39 0.60
CA LEU A 37 9.71 -3.61 -0.53
C LEU A 37 10.84 -2.98 -1.36
N ALA A 38 11.94 -2.55 -0.73
CA ALA A 38 13.11 -2.03 -1.42
C ALA A 38 13.80 -3.14 -2.26
N ASP A 39 13.92 -4.35 -1.71
CA ASP A 39 14.46 -5.52 -2.41
C ASP A 39 13.54 -5.94 -3.58
N MET A 40 12.22 -5.87 -3.40
CA MET A 40 11.26 -6.06 -4.49
C MET A 40 11.40 -4.99 -5.58
N ALA A 41 11.63 -3.73 -5.20
CA ALA A 41 11.82 -2.65 -6.16
C ALA A 41 13.15 -2.81 -6.93
N ALA A 42 14.22 -3.27 -6.26
CA ALA A 42 15.51 -3.55 -6.88
C ALA A 42 15.42 -4.73 -7.87
N SER A 43 14.70 -5.79 -7.50
CA SER A 43 14.50 -6.96 -8.37
C SER A 43 13.61 -6.67 -9.58
N TRP A 44 12.78 -5.62 -9.55
CA TRP A 44 11.87 -5.27 -10.64
C TRP A 44 12.57 -5.03 -11.99
N SER A 45 13.73 -4.36 -12.01
CA SER A 45 14.45 -4.08 -13.26
C SER A 45 15.04 -5.33 -13.92
N GLU A 46 15.37 -6.33 -13.10
CA GLU A 46 15.99 -7.58 -13.53
C GLU A 46 14.98 -8.71 -13.75
N ALA A 47 13.77 -8.56 -13.20
CA ALA A 47 12.69 -9.54 -13.30
C ALA A 47 12.16 -9.69 -14.74
N THR A 48 11.95 -10.94 -15.12
CA THR A 48 11.25 -11.35 -16.34
C THR A 48 9.78 -10.90 -16.32
N PRO A 49 9.10 -10.83 -17.49
CA PRO A 49 7.67 -10.52 -17.54
C PRO A 49 6.81 -11.44 -16.66
N GLU A 50 7.19 -12.71 -16.55
CA GLU A 50 6.54 -13.72 -15.71
C GLU A 50 6.75 -13.42 -14.22
N GLU A 51 7.98 -13.17 -13.79
CA GLU A 51 8.30 -12.82 -12.39
C GLU A 51 7.61 -11.52 -11.95
N ARG A 52 7.55 -10.52 -12.84
CA ARG A 52 6.80 -9.28 -12.59
C ARG A 52 5.32 -9.54 -12.41
N ARG A 53 4.74 -10.46 -13.20
CA ARG A 53 3.33 -10.86 -13.06
C ARG A 53 3.10 -11.51 -11.70
N ASP A 54 3.98 -12.41 -11.27
CA ASP A 54 3.86 -13.10 -9.99
C ASP A 54 3.98 -12.12 -8.81
N ILE A 55 4.88 -11.15 -8.90
CA ILE A 55 5.01 -10.05 -7.93
C ILE A 55 3.69 -9.26 -7.84
N VAL A 56 3.12 -8.84 -8.97
CA VAL A 56 1.87 -8.07 -8.99
C VAL A 56 0.69 -8.90 -8.45
N VAL A 57 0.60 -10.19 -8.81
CA VAL A 57 -0.43 -11.11 -8.31
C VAL A 57 -0.32 -11.32 -6.80
N GLY A 58 0.89 -11.29 -6.23
CA GLY A 58 1.10 -11.36 -4.79
C GLY A 58 0.53 -10.16 -4.03
N LEU A 59 0.56 -8.98 -4.64
CA LEU A 59 0.16 -7.71 -4.01
C LEU A 59 -1.34 -7.40 -4.11
N LEU A 60 -2.01 -7.93 -5.13
CA LEU A 60 -3.41 -7.66 -5.41
C LEU A 60 -4.34 -8.76 -4.89
N MET A 61 -5.61 -8.40 -4.67
CA MET A 61 -6.68 -9.39 -4.50
C MET A 61 -6.87 -10.18 -5.79
N MET A 62 -7.46 -11.39 -5.70
CA MET A 62 -7.96 -12.06 -6.91
C MET A 62 -8.95 -11.10 -7.60
N GLU A 63 -8.73 -10.83 -8.90
CA GLU A 63 -9.47 -9.83 -9.69
C GLU A 63 -9.23 -8.36 -9.29
N GLY A 64 -8.16 -8.06 -8.55
CA GLY A 64 -7.86 -6.71 -8.07
C GLY A 64 -7.33 -5.71 -9.11
N LEU A 65 -7.53 -5.96 -10.39
CA LEU A 65 -7.20 -5.05 -11.49
C LEU A 65 -8.46 -4.69 -12.26
N VAL A 66 -8.83 -3.41 -12.25
CA VAL A 66 -9.93 -2.90 -13.07
C VAL A 66 -9.34 -2.26 -14.31
N TYR A 67 -9.69 -2.84 -15.46
CA TYR A 67 -9.17 -2.43 -16.76
C TYR A 67 -10.28 -1.86 -17.63
N ASP A 68 -10.05 -0.67 -18.18
CA ASP A 68 -10.89 -0.11 -19.23
C ASP A 68 -10.44 -0.70 -20.57
N LEU A 69 -11.32 -1.54 -21.14
CA LEU A 69 -11.09 -2.20 -22.41
C LEU A 69 -11.13 -1.24 -23.61
N GLU A 70 -11.85 -0.13 -23.51
CA GLU A 70 -11.99 0.85 -24.60
C GLU A 70 -10.70 1.66 -24.76
N HIS A 71 -10.13 2.11 -23.63
CA HIS A 71 -8.94 2.95 -23.60
C HIS A 71 -7.64 2.16 -23.35
N GLN A 72 -7.74 0.85 -23.12
CA GLN A 72 -6.61 -0.03 -22.83
C GLN A 72 -5.76 0.39 -21.62
N VAL A 73 -6.39 0.93 -20.58
CA VAL A 73 -5.72 1.43 -19.37
C VAL A 73 -6.26 0.79 -18.09
N ILE A 74 -5.40 0.69 -17.08
CA ILE A 74 -5.82 0.30 -15.73
C ILE A 74 -6.44 1.54 -15.07
N VAL A 75 -7.70 1.42 -14.67
CA VAL A 75 -8.48 2.49 -14.05
C VAL A 75 -8.76 2.23 -12.57
N GLY A 76 -8.43 1.04 -12.07
CA GLY A 76 -8.63 0.70 -10.67
C GLY A 76 -7.70 -0.41 -10.20
N LEU A 77 -7.28 -0.31 -8.95
CA LEU A 77 -6.50 -1.31 -8.24
C LEU A 77 -7.20 -1.67 -6.93
N ILE A 78 -7.40 -2.95 -6.67
CA ILE A 78 -7.91 -3.47 -5.40
C ILE A 78 -6.79 -4.32 -4.77
N PRO A 79 -5.86 -3.65 -4.05
CA PRO A 79 -4.77 -4.35 -3.38
C PRO A 79 -5.25 -5.13 -2.16
N ARG A 80 -4.42 -6.05 -1.68
CA ARG A 80 -4.68 -6.67 -0.37
C ARG A 80 -4.74 -5.60 0.73
N PRO A 81 -5.60 -5.74 1.76
CA PRO A 81 -5.72 -4.73 2.82
C PRO A 81 -4.40 -4.37 3.52
N SER A 82 -3.48 -5.33 3.64
CA SER A 82 -2.15 -5.11 4.22
C SER A 82 -1.23 -4.25 3.36
N VAL A 83 -1.48 -4.19 2.05
CA VAL A 83 -0.64 -3.49 1.04
C VAL A 83 -1.26 -2.13 0.68
N LEU A 84 -2.58 -1.96 0.83
CA LEU A 84 -3.31 -0.73 0.50
C LEU A 84 -2.66 0.54 1.07
N PRO A 85 -2.26 0.64 2.35
CA PRO A 85 -1.70 1.88 2.91
C PRO A 85 -0.39 2.30 2.22
N VAL A 86 0.46 1.33 1.86
CA VAL A 86 1.75 1.59 1.23
C VAL A 86 1.54 1.99 -0.24
N LEU A 87 0.65 1.31 -0.97
CA LEU A 87 0.33 1.65 -2.34
C LEU A 87 -0.37 3.00 -2.46
N ALA A 88 -1.28 3.33 -1.54
CA ALA A 88 -1.92 4.63 -1.50
C ALA A 88 -0.90 5.75 -1.37
N LEU A 89 0.05 5.64 -0.43
CA LEU A 89 1.11 6.63 -0.25
C LEU A 89 2.03 6.75 -1.48
N GLY A 90 2.39 5.62 -2.10
CA GLY A 90 3.24 5.61 -3.29
C GLY A 90 2.56 6.20 -4.52
N LEU A 91 1.29 5.85 -4.75
CA LEU A 91 0.54 6.31 -5.93
C LEU A 91 -0.02 7.71 -5.77
N GLN A 92 -0.30 8.18 -4.55
CA GLN A 92 -0.72 9.56 -4.30
C GLN A 92 0.31 10.57 -4.82
N GLN A 93 1.61 10.25 -4.75
CA GLN A 93 2.68 11.10 -5.28
C GLN A 93 2.60 11.32 -6.79
N THR A 94 1.94 10.42 -7.52
CA THR A 94 1.75 10.55 -8.97
C THR A 94 0.63 11.53 -9.33
N GLY A 95 -0.25 11.86 -8.38
CA GLY A 95 -1.44 12.71 -8.59
C GLY A 95 -2.52 12.09 -9.49
N LYS A 96 -2.33 10.84 -9.94
CA LYS A 96 -3.24 10.14 -10.86
C LYS A 96 -4.19 9.17 -10.17
N TRP A 97 -3.98 8.91 -8.89
CA TRP A 97 -4.67 7.89 -8.13
C TRP A 97 -5.20 8.46 -6.82
N GLU A 98 -6.44 8.14 -6.51
CA GLU A 98 -7.14 8.47 -5.28
C GLU A 98 -7.58 7.17 -4.58
N GLN A 99 -7.29 7.05 -3.29
CA GLN A 99 -7.82 5.96 -2.48
C GLN A 99 -9.31 6.20 -2.22
N ARG A 100 -10.15 5.24 -2.62
CA ARG A 100 -11.59 5.22 -2.31
C ARG A 100 -11.98 3.83 -1.83
N GLU A 101 -12.58 3.77 -0.65
CA GLU A 101 -12.95 2.51 0.02
C GLU A 101 -11.75 1.55 0.12
N GLU A 102 -11.85 0.36 -0.47
CA GLU A 102 -10.84 -0.69 -0.46
C GLU A 102 -9.90 -0.65 -1.69
N GLY A 103 -10.02 0.37 -2.54
CA GLY A 103 -9.31 0.46 -3.81
C GLY A 103 -8.67 1.82 -4.11
N LEU A 104 -7.91 1.85 -5.20
CA LEU A 104 -7.26 3.03 -5.77
C LEU A 104 -7.82 3.24 -7.18
N TRP A 105 -8.22 4.46 -7.51
CA TRP A 105 -8.88 4.84 -8.77
C TRP A 105 -8.27 6.09 -9.38
#